data_AF-A0A5B0DYT0-F1
#
_entry.id   AF-A0A5B0DYT0-F1
#
_cell.length_a   1.000
_cell.length_b   1.000
_cell.length_c   1.000
_cell.angle_alpha   90.00
_cell.angle_beta   90.00
_cell.angle_gamma   90.00
#
_symmetry.space_group_name_H-M   'P 1'
#
loop_
_entity.id
_entity.type
_entity.pdbx_description
1 polymer ?
#
loop_
_entity_poly.entity_id
_entity_poly.type
_entity_poly.pdbx_seq_one_letter_code
_entity_poly.pdbx_strand_id
1 'polypeptide(L)'
;MRLLPGVGQRSATRFFGDRKIVSTCRILGVAIANETMEAAQNYIAAQIQEGGASSIYFVNAHTLNFASSDPAYRTVLSRAHRIYGDGTGVRWAARFRGVNLLDNVNGTDLIPLILASGKNLRCFLVGSTPARIETISNRVSELFPNTQVVGAHHGYLDDTMSQTVVDAINASGANLVLVGMGNPLQERWIDQYGSSVPGALMIGVGGLFEYWSGALDRAPLWMRRMGIEWVHLMLRQPWKARRYLIGNPIYIFRAIRYARADRKAFFELEENVQCRDKVLHQVDGLPKKLPEWSSAEGEASLDGFFDHQNPRSAS
;
A
#
# COMPACT_ATOMS: atom_id res chain seq x y z
N MET A 1 -26.35 -13.07 26.24
CA MET A 1 -26.39 -12.85 24.77
C MET A 1 -27.01 -11.48 24.53
N ARG A 2 -26.20 -10.41 24.47
CA ARG A 2 -26.63 -9.05 24.11
C ARG A 2 -25.90 -8.68 22.82
N LEU A 3 -26.66 -8.47 21.76
CA LEU A 3 -26.18 -8.05 20.45
C LEU A 3 -25.68 -6.61 20.56
N LEU A 4 -24.40 -6.39 20.24
CA LEU A 4 -23.82 -5.06 20.09
C LEU A 4 -24.34 -4.44 18.77
N PRO A 5 -24.70 -3.15 18.74
CA PRO A 5 -25.14 -2.48 17.52
C PRO A 5 -23.98 -2.38 16.52
N GLY A 6 -24.31 -2.57 15.23
CA GLY A 6 -23.36 -2.56 14.13
C GLY A 6 -22.62 -1.22 14.01
N VAL A 7 -21.29 -1.30 14.00
CA VAL A 7 -20.40 -0.19 13.69
C VAL A 7 -20.64 0.22 12.24
N GLY A 8 -21.26 1.38 12.05
CA GLY A 8 -21.56 1.95 10.76
C GLY A 8 -20.30 2.27 9.97
N GLN A 9 -20.24 1.76 8.74
CA GLN A 9 -19.29 2.21 7.73
C GLN A 9 -19.58 3.67 7.39
N ARG A 10 -18.61 4.57 7.64
CA ARG A 10 -18.58 5.89 6.98
C ARG A 10 -17.14 6.23 6.61
N SER A 11 -16.77 5.87 5.39
CA SER A 11 -15.62 6.44 4.69
C SER A 11 -16.00 7.86 4.26
N ALA A 12 -15.33 8.88 4.80
CA ALA A 12 -15.54 10.26 4.39
C ALA A 12 -14.85 10.49 3.04
N THR A 13 -15.64 10.49 1.96
CA THR A 13 -15.18 10.86 0.62
C THR A 13 -14.89 12.36 0.56
N ARG A 14 -13.61 12.73 0.47
CA ARG A 14 -13.20 14.07 0.03
C ARG A 14 -12.75 13.98 -1.43
N PHE A 15 -13.40 14.76 -2.28
CA PHE A 15 -13.13 14.82 -3.72
C PHE A 15 -11.93 15.73 -4.01
N PHE A 16 -10.94 15.18 -4.70
CA PHE A 16 -9.93 15.94 -5.47
C PHE A 16 -9.56 15.09 -6.70
N GLY A 17 -10.09 15.49 -7.87
CA GLY A 17 -9.69 15.09 -9.23
C GLY A 17 -9.80 13.61 -9.61
N ASP A 18 -10.77 13.25 -10.48
CA ASP A 18 -10.93 12.07 -11.39
C ASP A 18 -10.22 10.72 -11.12
N ARG A 19 -9.76 10.45 -9.90
CA ARG A 19 -9.28 9.15 -9.46
C ARG A 19 -10.40 8.49 -8.67
N LYS A 20 -10.90 7.34 -9.15
CA LYS A 20 -11.75 6.47 -8.33
C LYS A 20 -11.05 6.21 -6.99
N ILE A 21 -11.61 6.74 -5.90
CA ILE A 21 -11.08 6.54 -4.55
C ILE A 21 -11.32 5.06 -4.20
N VAL A 22 -10.27 4.26 -4.21
CA VAL A 22 -10.32 2.87 -3.77
C VAL A 22 -10.30 2.83 -2.25
N SER A 23 -11.23 2.09 -1.64
CA SER A 23 -11.21 1.85 -0.21
C SER A 23 -9.91 1.16 0.18
N THR A 24 -9.26 1.60 1.25
CA THR A 24 -8.03 0.96 1.74
C THR A 24 -8.21 0.42 3.15
N CYS A 25 -7.49 -0.65 3.46
CA CYS A 25 -7.34 -1.18 4.82
C CYS A 25 -5.88 -1.03 5.24
N ARG A 26 -5.62 -0.28 6.31
CA ARG A 26 -4.26 -0.14 6.84
C ARG A 26 -3.94 -1.32 7.75
N ILE A 27 -2.85 -2.03 7.45
CA ILE A 27 -2.36 -3.17 8.23
C ILE A 27 -0.89 -2.94 8.54
N LEU A 28 -0.55 -2.88 9.83
CA LEU A 28 0.83 -2.65 10.29
C LEU A 28 1.48 -1.41 9.65
N GLY A 29 0.69 -0.36 9.43
CA GLY A 29 1.13 0.90 8.83
C GLY A 29 1.10 0.94 7.29
N VAL A 30 0.88 -0.19 6.60
CA VAL A 30 0.81 -0.27 5.14
C VAL A 30 -0.65 -0.19 4.69
N ALA A 31 -0.95 0.70 3.74
CA ALA A 31 -2.30 0.84 3.17
C ALA A 31 -2.50 -0.16 2.03
N ILE A 32 -3.46 -1.07 2.19
CA ILE A 32 -3.76 -2.13 1.22
C ILE A 32 -5.08 -1.79 0.54
N ALA A 33 -5.10 -1.82 -0.80
CA ALA A 33 -6.31 -1.65 -1.58
C ALA A 33 -7.32 -2.77 -1.27
N ASN A 34 -8.56 -2.38 -0.98
CA ASN A 34 -9.67 -3.28 -0.72
C ASN A 34 -10.64 -3.21 -1.90
N GLU A 35 -10.35 -4.01 -2.93
CA GLU A 35 -11.14 -4.13 -4.15
C GLU A 35 -11.21 -5.58 -4.61
N THR A 36 -12.08 -5.87 -5.57
CA THR A 36 -12.22 -7.21 -6.16
C THR A 36 -11.05 -7.51 -7.09
N MET A 37 -10.81 -8.79 -7.38
CA MET A 37 -9.82 -9.21 -8.38
C MET A 37 -10.08 -8.57 -9.75
N GLU A 38 -11.36 -8.52 -10.16
CA GLU A 38 -11.80 -7.88 -11.40
C GLU A 38 -11.52 -6.38 -11.43
N ALA A 39 -11.81 -5.67 -10.33
CA ALA A 39 -11.52 -4.24 -10.22
C ALA A 39 -10.01 -3.96 -10.29
N ALA A 40 -9.20 -4.79 -9.62
CA ALA A 40 -7.74 -4.71 -9.68
C ALA A 40 -7.20 -4.97 -11.09
N GLN A 41 -7.74 -5.97 -11.80
CA GLN A 41 -7.38 -6.27 -13.19
C GLN A 41 -7.70 -5.09 -14.11
N ASN A 42 -8.92 -4.55 -14.03
CA ASN A 42 -9.35 -3.42 -14.85
C ASN A 42 -8.51 -2.17 -14.56
N TYR A 43 -8.21 -1.92 -13.28
CA TYR A 43 -7.35 -0.82 -12.87
C TYR A 43 -5.94 -0.96 -13.47
N ILE A 44 -5.32 -2.14 -13.36
CA ILE A 44 -3.97 -2.37 -13.91
C ILE A 44 -3.98 -2.25 -15.44
N ALA A 45 -4.98 -2.81 -16.12
CA ALA A 45 -5.11 -2.70 -17.56
C ALA A 45 -5.21 -1.22 -18.00
N ALA A 46 -5.98 -0.40 -17.30
CA ALA A 46 -6.06 1.03 -17.55
C ALA A 46 -4.69 1.72 -17.34
N GLN A 47 -3.98 1.43 -16.24
CA GLN A 47 -2.67 2.03 -15.98
C GLN A 47 -1.59 1.64 -16.99
N ILE A 48 -1.66 0.44 -17.58
CA ILE A 48 -0.74 0.03 -18.65
C ILE A 48 -1.00 0.81 -19.95
N GLN A 49 -2.25 1.20 -20.22
CA GLN A 49 -2.63 1.93 -21.44
C GLN A 49 -2.49 3.45 -21.30
N GLU A 50 -2.95 4.00 -20.18
CA GLU A 50 -3.03 5.44 -19.92
C GLU A 50 -1.77 5.98 -19.23
N GLY A 51 -0.97 5.11 -18.62
CA GLY A 51 0.13 5.49 -17.74
C GLY A 51 -0.37 6.02 -16.39
N GLY A 52 0.53 6.65 -15.64
CA GLY A 52 0.21 7.34 -14.37
C GLY A 52 0.47 6.55 -13.09
N ALA A 53 0.61 5.23 -13.17
CA ALA A 53 1.14 4.41 -12.07
C ALA A 53 2.54 3.91 -12.40
N SER A 54 3.47 4.09 -11.45
CA SER A 54 4.84 3.60 -11.56
C SER A 54 5.02 2.22 -10.93
N SER A 55 4.28 1.91 -9.85
CA SER A 55 4.57 0.72 -9.04
C SER A 55 3.35 0.08 -8.37
N ILE A 56 3.29 -1.26 -8.45
CA ILE A 56 2.31 -2.09 -7.77
C ILE A 56 3.00 -3.23 -7.03
N TYR A 57 2.63 -3.43 -5.76
CA TYR A 57 3.19 -4.49 -4.91
C TYR A 57 2.12 -5.40 -4.33
N PHE A 58 2.51 -6.65 -4.05
CA PHE A 58 1.72 -7.61 -3.30
C PHE A 58 2.36 -7.84 -1.94
N VAL A 59 1.63 -7.55 -0.86
CA VAL A 59 2.13 -7.73 0.50
C VAL A 59 1.46 -8.93 1.15
N ASN A 60 2.27 -9.82 1.72
CA ASN A 60 1.80 -10.94 2.53
C ASN A 60 2.27 -10.78 3.98
N ALA A 61 1.96 -11.76 4.84
CA ALA A 61 2.34 -11.75 6.26
C ALA A 61 3.85 -11.52 6.49
N HIS A 62 4.71 -12.11 5.67
CA HIS A 62 6.16 -11.94 5.78
C HIS A 62 6.57 -10.51 5.39
N THR A 63 6.06 -9.99 4.28
CA THR A 63 6.33 -8.62 3.82
C THR A 63 5.93 -7.59 4.87
N LEU A 64 4.75 -7.75 5.47
CA LEU A 64 4.23 -6.85 6.51
C LEU A 64 5.02 -6.97 7.83
N ASN A 65 5.49 -8.17 8.18
CA ASN A 65 6.41 -8.35 9.30
C ASN A 65 7.73 -7.61 9.08
N PHE A 66 8.28 -7.72 7.88
CA PHE A 66 9.52 -7.03 7.54
C PHE A 66 9.34 -5.51 7.60
N ALA A 67 8.27 -4.98 6.98
CA ALA A 67 7.91 -3.55 7.04
C ALA A 67 7.61 -3.02 8.46
N SER A 68 7.17 -3.90 9.37
CA SER A 68 6.99 -3.52 10.78
C SER A 68 8.32 -3.34 11.51
N SER A 69 9.35 -4.08 11.12
CA SER A 69 10.68 -4.03 11.73
C SER A 69 11.61 -3.04 11.02
N ASP A 70 11.36 -2.73 9.75
CA ASP A 70 12.19 -1.85 8.90
C ASP A 70 11.36 -0.63 8.44
N PRO A 71 11.55 0.54 9.09
CA PRO A 71 10.88 1.77 8.70
C PRO A 71 11.23 2.24 7.28
N ALA A 72 12.46 2.02 6.81
CA ALA A 72 12.87 2.43 5.46
C ALA A 72 12.12 1.63 4.41
N TYR A 73 11.98 0.32 4.63
CA TYR A 73 11.16 -0.52 3.75
C TYR A 73 9.67 -0.16 3.80
N ARG A 74 9.15 0.24 4.97
CA ARG A 74 7.76 0.75 5.05
C ARG A 74 7.58 2.03 4.23
N THR A 75 8.58 2.92 4.22
CA THR A 75 8.55 4.13 3.39
C THR A 75 8.51 3.78 1.90
N VAL A 76 9.33 2.83 1.45
CA VAL A 76 9.30 2.29 0.08
C VAL A 76 7.89 1.80 -0.28
N LEU A 77 7.27 0.99 0.57
CA LEU A 77 5.88 0.54 0.35
C LEU A 77 4.89 1.71 0.32
N SER A 78 5.04 2.71 1.18
CA SER A 78 4.10 3.85 1.23
C SER A 78 4.11 4.74 -0.01
N ARG A 79 5.19 4.69 -0.81
CA ARG A 79 5.32 5.40 -2.09
C ARG A 79 4.74 4.63 -3.27
N ALA A 80 4.39 3.36 -3.07
CA ALA A 80 3.78 2.55 -4.11
C ALA A 80 2.47 3.18 -4.58
N HIS A 81 2.21 3.10 -5.88
CA HIS A 81 0.94 3.59 -6.41
C HIS A 81 -0.24 2.72 -5.94
N ARG A 82 -0.05 1.40 -5.89
CA ARG A 82 -1.02 0.48 -5.30
C ARG A 82 -0.37 -0.70 -4.59
N ILE A 83 -0.99 -1.12 -3.50
CA ILE A 83 -0.60 -2.33 -2.76
C ILE A 83 -1.80 -3.24 -2.63
N TYR A 84 -1.63 -4.49 -3.01
CA TYR A 84 -2.64 -5.54 -2.84
C TYR A 84 -2.27 -6.52 -1.74
N GLY A 85 -3.29 -7.06 -1.09
CA GLY A 85 -3.15 -8.07 -0.07
C GLY A 85 -3.00 -9.46 -0.67
N ASP A 86 -1.94 -10.17 -0.30
CA ASP A 86 -1.68 -11.54 -0.73
C ASP A 86 -1.78 -12.53 0.45
N GLY A 87 -2.81 -13.37 0.37
CA GLY A 87 -2.98 -14.56 1.17
C GLY A 87 -3.81 -14.38 2.44
N THR A 88 -4.04 -15.51 3.08
CA THR A 88 -4.91 -15.64 4.27
C THR A 88 -4.48 -14.73 5.43
N GLY A 89 -3.17 -14.54 5.63
CA GLY A 89 -2.65 -13.71 6.72
C GLY A 89 -3.16 -12.26 6.66
N VAL A 90 -3.16 -11.67 5.48
CA VAL A 90 -3.64 -10.29 5.27
C VAL A 90 -5.14 -10.20 5.57
N ARG A 91 -5.92 -11.19 5.10
CA ARG A 91 -7.35 -11.30 5.38
C ARG A 91 -7.65 -11.38 6.88
N TRP A 92 -6.87 -12.16 7.64
CA TRP A 92 -7.02 -12.23 9.10
C TRP A 92 -6.68 -10.91 9.77
N ALA A 93 -5.60 -10.25 9.37
CA ALA A 93 -5.23 -8.96 9.95
C ALA A 93 -6.29 -7.87 9.67
N ALA A 94 -6.88 -7.85 8.48
CA ALA A 94 -8.02 -6.99 8.16
C ALA A 94 -9.25 -7.33 9.03
N ARG A 95 -9.53 -8.63 9.26
CA ARG A 95 -10.63 -9.06 10.14
C ARG A 95 -10.44 -8.66 11.59
N PHE A 96 -9.21 -8.73 12.12
CA PHE A 96 -8.91 -8.20 13.45
C PHE A 96 -9.20 -6.70 13.56
N ARG A 97 -9.09 -5.98 12.43
CA ARG A 97 -9.48 -4.58 12.27
C ARG A 97 -10.98 -4.34 12.04
N GLY A 98 -11.79 -5.39 11.96
CA GLY A 98 -13.22 -5.28 11.64
C GLY A 98 -13.50 -5.05 10.14
N VAL A 99 -12.50 -5.20 9.28
CA VAL A 99 -12.62 -5.03 7.83
C VAL A 99 -12.67 -6.39 7.14
N ASN A 100 -13.68 -6.61 6.32
CA ASN A 100 -13.71 -7.76 5.41
C ASN A 100 -13.12 -7.32 4.07
N LEU A 101 -11.97 -7.90 3.70
CA LEU A 101 -11.41 -7.70 2.36
C LEU A 101 -12.33 -8.34 1.31
N LEU A 102 -12.57 -7.60 0.23
CA LEU A 102 -13.43 -8.01 -0.88
C LEU A 102 -12.86 -9.27 -1.55
N ASP A 103 -11.57 -9.27 -1.88
CA ASP A 103 -10.90 -10.42 -2.49
C ASP A 103 -9.50 -10.70 -1.95
N ASN A 104 -8.98 -11.88 -2.31
CA ASN A 104 -7.55 -12.20 -2.19
C ASN A 104 -6.84 -11.86 -3.50
N VAL A 105 -6.55 -10.57 -3.69
CA VAL A 105 -5.91 -10.02 -4.88
C VAL A 105 -4.42 -10.36 -4.89
N ASN A 106 -4.11 -11.64 -5.05
CA ASN A 106 -2.76 -12.17 -5.04
C ASN A 106 -2.12 -12.07 -6.43
N GLY A 107 -0.81 -11.79 -6.48
CA GLY A 107 -0.09 -11.63 -7.74
C GLY A 107 -0.01 -12.92 -8.55
N THR A 108 -0.04 -14.08 -7.88
CA THR A 108 0.04 -15.37 -8.58
C THR A 108 -1.19 -15.74 -9.39
N ASP A 109 -2.32 -15.07 -9.14
CA ASP A 109 -3.57 -15.24 -9.88
C ASP A 109 -3.86 -13.98 -10.73
N LEU A 110 -3.60 -12.77 -10.21
CA LEU A 110 -3.86 -11.52 -10.92
C LEU A 110 -2.97 -11.33 -12.17
N ILE A 111 -1.67 -11.63 -12.08
CA ILE A 111 -0.75 -11.39 -13.19
C ILE A 111 -1.08 -12.25 -14.41
N PRO A 112 -1.33 -13.58 -14.29
CA PRO A 112 -1.84 -14.38 -15.40
C PRO A 112 -3.11 -13.81 -16.05
N LEU A 113 -4.04 -13.28 -15.26
CA LEU A 113 -5.28 -12.67 -15.80
C LEU A 113 -4.95 -11.43 -16.64
N ILE A 114 -4.05 -10.56 -16.17
CA ILE A 114 -3.61 -9.37 -16.92
C ILE A 114 -2.95 -9.77 -18.24
N LEU A 115 -2.02 -10.72 -18.21
CA LEU A 115 -1.28 -11.17 -19.40
C LEU A 115 -2.19 -11.87 -20.42
N ALA A 116 -3.20 -12.62 -19.95
CA ALA A 116 -4.14 -13.31 -20.82
C ALA A 116 -5.17 -12.36 -21.48
N SER A 117 -5.63 -11.33 -20.77
CA SER A 117 -6.65 -10.40 -21.26
C SER A 117 -6.09 -9.16 -21.95
N GLY A 118 -4.80 -8.86 -21.74
CA GLY A 118 -4.20 -7.63 -22.22
C GLY A 118 -4.04 -7.58 -23.75
N LYS A 119 -4.20 -6.38 -24.30
CA LYS A 119 -3.94 -6.09 -25.71
C LYS A 119 -2.67 -5.26 -25.82
N ASN A 120 -1.82 -5.57 -26.80
CA ASN A 120 -0.56 -4.86 -27.06
C ASN A 120 0.35 -4.78 -25.81
N LEU A 121 0.38 -5.85 -25.01
CA LEU A 121 1.28 -5.93 -23.86
C LEU A 121 2.70 -6.21 -24.34
N ARG A 122 3.61 -5.30 -24.01
CA ARG A 122 5.05 -5.46 -24.20
C ARG A 122 5.68 -5.62 -22.84
N CYS A 123 5.87 -6.87 -22.45
CA CYS A 123 6.30 -7.25 -21.12
C CYS A 123 7.81 -7.43 -21.05
N PHE A 124 8.46 -6.78 -20.10
CA PHE A 124 9.86 -7.01 -19.74
C PHE A 124 9.92 -7.76 -18.40
N LEU A 125 10.79 -8.76 -18.31
CA LEU A 125 10.95 -9.59 -17.11
C LEU A 125 12.27 -9.29 -16.40
N VAL A 126 12.24 -8.94 -15.11
CA VAL A 126 13.45 -8.71 -14.30
C VAL A 126 13.40 -9.57 -13.05
N GLY A 127 14.32 -10.52 -12.87
CA GLY A 127 14.32 -11.34 -11.67
C GLY A 127 14.81 -12.76 -11.90
N SER A 128 14.57 -13.62 -10.92
CA SER A 128 15.08 -15.00 -10.94
C SER A 128 16.60 -15.08 -11.13
N THR A 129 17.10 -16.28 -11.44
CA THR A 129 18.51 -16.54 -11.69
C THR A 129 18.86 -16.45 -13.17
N PRO A 130 20.14 -16.22 -13.52
CA PRO A 130 20.60 -16.26 -14.91
C PRO A 130 20.20 -17.58 -15.61
N ALA A 131 20.28 -18.70 -14.87
CA ALA A 131 19.93 -20.01 -15.38
C ALA A 131 18.41 -20.23 -15.61
N ARG A 132 17.53 -19.38 -15.06
CA ARG A 132 16.07 -19.57 -15.11
C ARG A 132 15.32 -18.49 -15.87
N ILE A 133 15.88 -17.29 -16.02
CA ILE A 133 15.16 -16.15 -16.60
C ILE A 133 14.73 -16.41 -18.06
N GLU A 134 15.56 -17.09 -18.85
CA GLU A 134 15.21 -17.47 -20.22
C GLU A 134 14.08 -18.50 -20.25
N THR A 135 14.12 -19.52 -19.39
CA THR A 135 13.02 -20.50 -19.25
C THR A 135 11.71 -19.81 -18.88
N ILE A 136 11.76 -18.84 -17.97
CA ILE A 136 10.58 -18.04 -17.58
C ILE A 136 10.08 -17.24 -18.78
N SER A 137 10.95 -16.57 -19.52
CA SER A 137 10.60 -15.79 -20.72
C SER A 137 9.89 -16.65 -21.78
N ASN A 138 10.45 -17.82 -22.08
CA ASN A 138 9.85 -18.77 -23.01
C ASN A 138 8.49 -19.26 -22.50
N ARG A 139 8.40 -19.61 -21.22
CA ARG A 139 7.16 -20.09 -20.60
C ARG A 139 6.06 -19.03 -20.61
N VAL A 140 6.39 -17.77 -20.36
CA VAL A 140 5.43 -16.65 -20.44
C VAL A 140 4.93 -16.50 -21.88
N SER A 141 5.83 -16.58 -22.87
CA SER A 141 5.47 -16.49 -24.28
C SER A 141 4.55 -17.64 -24.72
N GLU A 142 4.78 -18.86 -24.23
CA GLU A 142 3.93 -20.03 -24.47
C GLU A 142 2.55 -19.89 -23.82
N LEU A 143 2.50 -19.47 -22.55
CA LEU A 143 1.26 -19.40 -21.77
C LEU A 143 0.37 -18.23 -22.18
N PHE A 144 0.97 -17.15 -22.67
CA PHE A 144 0.28 -15.89 -22.97
C PHE A 144 0.66 -15.40 -24.38
N PRO A 145 0.17 -16.05 -25.46
CA PRO A 145 0.56 -15.73 -26.84
C PRO A 145 0.18 -14.31 -27.28
N ASN A 146 -0.74 -13.64 -26.58
CA ASN A 146 -1.13 -12.25 -26.84
C ASN A 146 -0.22 -11.23 -26.13
N THR A 147 0.70 -11.67 -25.29
CA THR A 147 1.72 -10.84 -24.64
C THR A 147 3.04 -10.96 -25.39
N GLN A 148 3.59 -9.84 -25.84
CA GLN A 148 4.93 -9.80 -26.41
C GLN A 148 5.95 -9.68 -25.27
N VAL A 149 6.76 -10.71 -25.06
CA VAL A 149 7.93 -10.58 -24.18
C VAL A 149 9.03 -9.84 -24.94
N VAL A 150 9.30 -8.59 -24.57
CA VAL A 150 10.22 -7.70 -25.29
C VAL A 150 11.63 -7.66 -24.69
N GLY A 151 11.84 -8.36 -23.59
CA GLY A 151 13.15 -8.53 -22.98
C GLY A 151 13.08 -9.23 -21.63
N ALA A 152 14.20 -9.76 -21.19
CA ALA A 152 14.32 -10.38 -19.88
C ALA A 152 15.74 -10.21 -19.32
N HIS A 153 15.86 -10.04 -18.01
CA HIS A 153 17.13 -9.95 -17.31
C HIS A 153 17.07 -10.58 -15.91
N HIS A 154 18.16 -11.20 -15.46
CA HIS A 154 18.21 -11.79 -14.13
C HIS A 154 18.15 -10.74 -13.00
N GLY A 155 17.77 -11.18 -11.79
CA GLY A 155 17.57 -10.28 -10.64
C GLY A 155 18.81 -9.91 -9.82
N TYR A 156 19.97 -10.48 -10.12
CA TYR A 156 21.22 -10.13 -9.44
C TYR A 156 21.81 -8.85 -10.04
N LEU A 157 21.43 -7.71 -9.48
CA LEU A 157 21.77 -6.38 -10.01
C LEU A 157 22.58 -5.58 -8.99
N ASP A 158 23.68 -5.01 -9.44
CA ASP A 158 24.33 -3.84 -8.81
C ASP A 158 23.82 -2.54 -9.48
N ASP A 159 24.36 -1.39 -9.09
CA ASP A 159 23.90 -0.10 -9.64
C ASP A 159 24.19 0.05 -11.14
N THR A 160 25.36 -0.40 -11.61
CA THR A 160 25.75 -0.34 -13.03
C THR A 160 24.87 -1.23 -13.89
N MET A 161 24.61 -2.46 -13.42
CA MET A 161 23.72 -3.40 -14.09
C MET A 161 22.27 -2.91 -14.03
N SER A 162 21.85 -2.29 -12.93
CA SER A 162 20.51 -1.71 -12.81
C SER A 162 20.28 -0.62 -13.87
N GLN A 163 21.27 0.25 -14.11
CA GLN A 163 21.18 1.25 -15.16
C GLN A 163 21.10 0.61 -16.55
N THR A 164 21.95 -0.39 -16.82
CA THR A 164 21.90 -1.17 -18.07
C THR A 164 20.51 -1.80 -18.30
N VAL A 165 19.90 -2.35 -17.25
CA VAL A 165 18.56 -2.94 -17.32
C VAL A 165 17.50 -1.87 -17.56
N VAL A 166 17.58 -0.71 -16.90
CA VAL A 166 16.67 0.43 -17.14
C VAL A 166 16.73 0.88 -18.60
N ASP A 167 17.94 1.02 -19.15
CA ASP A 167 18.15 1.44 -20.54
C ASP A 167 17.57 0.40 -21.51
N ALA A 168 17.78 -0.89 -21.24
CA ALA A 168 17.21 -1.98 -22.02
C ALA A 168 15.67 -2.00 -21.97
N ILE A 169 15.08 -1.75 -20.79
CA ILE A 169 13.61 -1.65 -20.64
C ILE A 169 13.09 -0.50 -21.51
N ASN A 170 13.68 0.69 -21.41
CA ASN A 170 13.26 1.86 -22.18
C ASN A 170 13.40 1.62 -23.70
N ALA A 171 14.53 1.06 -24.15
CA ALA A 171 14.78 0.77 -25.55
C ALA A 171 13.83 -0.28 -26.14
N SER A 172 13.39 -1.25 -25.32
CA SER A 172 12.44 -2.29 -25.74
C SER A 172 11.01 -1.78 -25.97
N GLY A 173 10.69 -0.57 -25.49
CA GLY A 173 9.34 -0.01 -25.53
C GLY A 173 8.35 -0.73 -24.61
N ALA A 174 8.83 -1.45 -23.59
CA ALA A 174 7.98 -2.15 -22.63
C ALA A 174 6.97 -1.20 -21.97
N ASN A 175 5.73 -1.66 -21.81
CA ASN A 175 4.68 -0.96 -21.05
C ASN A 175 4.32 -1.66 -19.73
N LEU A 176 4.87 -2.87 -19.52
CA LEU A 176 4.72 -3.64 -18.29
C LEU A 176 6.07 -4.27 -17.93
N VAL A 177 6.55 -4.06 -16.71
CA VAL A 177 7.74 -4.72 -16.18
C VAL A 177 7.34 -5.59 -14.99
N LEU A 178 7.61 -6.89 -15.07
CA LEU A 178 7.40 -7.82 -13.97
C LEU A 178 8.71 -8.07 -13.24
N VAL A 179 8.75 -7.75 -11.95
CA VAL A 179 9.97 -7.81 -11.14
C VAL A 179 9.86 -8.92 -10.09
N GLY A 180 10.62 -10.00 -10.27
CA GLY A 180 10.63 -11.20 -9.44
C GLY A 180 11.97 -11.43 -8.73
N MET A 181 12.42 -10.45 -7.92
CA MET A 181 13.67 -10.54 -7.15
C MET A 181 13.44 -10.97 -5.68
N GLY A 182 12.17 -11.04 -5.27
CA GLY A 182 11.78 -11.31 -3.89
C GLY A 182 11.82 -10.08 -3.00
N ASN A 183 11.10 -10.14 -1.88
CA ASN A 183 11.04 -9.05 -0.92
C ASN A 183 12.29 -9.07 -0.02
N PRO A 184 12.85 -7.90 0.35
CA PRO A 184 12.44 -6.54 0.00
C PRO A 184 13.10 -5.98 -1.28
N LEU A 185 13.94 -6.76 -1.96
CA LEU A 185 14.81 -6.27 -3.03
C LEU A 185 14.03 -5.71 -4.22
N GLN A 186 12.96 -6.39 -4.64
CA GLN A 186 12.15 -5.94 -5.78
C GLN A 186 11.48 -4.59 -5.54
N GLU A 187 10.90 -4.35 -4.36
CA GLU A 187 10.24 -3.07 -4.08
C GLU A 187 11.25 -1.93 -3.95
N ARG A 188 12.43 -2.20 -3.36
CA ARG A 188 13.50 -1.21 -3.25
C ARG A 188 14.03 -0.83 -4.63
N TRP A 189 14.26 -1.81 -5.49
CA TRP A 189 14.72 -1.57 -6.85
C TRP A 189 13.69 -0.77 -7.67
N ILE A 190 12.40 -1.11 -7.56
CA ILE A 190 11.32 -0.35 -8.22
C ILE A 190 11.23 1.08 -7.67
N ASP A 191 11.32 1.29 -6.34
CA ASP A 191 11.29 2.64 -5.76
C ASP A 191 12.49 3.50 -6.20
N GLN A 192 13.66 2.88 -6.38
CA GLN A 192 14.88 3.56 -6.79
C GLN A 192 14.92 3.87 -8.29
N TYR A 193 14.53 2.93 -9.15
CA TYR A 193 14.72 3.03 -10.61
C TYR A 193 13.42 3.26 -11.40
N GLY A 194 12.25 3.12 -10.76
CA GLY A 194 10.96 3.20 -11.45
C GLY A 194 10.69 4.57 -12.11
N SER A 195 11.19 5.67 -11.53
CA SER A 195 11.09 7.00 -12.16
C SER A 195 11.87 7.13 -13.46
N SER A 196 12.89 6.29 -13.66
CA SER A 196 13.71 6.24 -14.88
C SER A 196 13.07 5.40 -15.99
N VAL A 197 11.91 4.79 -15.72
CA VAL A 197 11.12 4.01 -16.68
C VAL A 197 9.68 4.55 -16.73
N PRO A 198 9.48 5.80 -17.22
CA PRO A 198 8.17 6.45 -17.17
C PRO A 198 7.13 5.80 -18.11
N GLY A 199 7.57 5.01 -19.09
CA GLY A 199 6.70 4.36 -20.09
C GLY A 199 6.09 3.04 -19.65
N ALA A 200 6.45 2.51 -18.47
CA ALA A 200 6.02 1.19 -18.04
C ALA A 200 5.50 1.15 -16.61
N LEU A 201 4.47 0.34 -16.39
CA LEU A 201 4.04 -0.05 -15.06
C LEU A 201 4.95 -1.15 -14.50
N MET A 202 5.59 -0.92 -13.36
CA MET A 202 6.39 -1.94 -12.67
C MET A 202 5.57 -2.68 -11.62
N ILE A 203 5.61 -4.01 -11.64
CA ILE A 203 4.89 -4.84 -10.68
C ILE A 203 5.86 -5.82 -10.01
N GLY A 204 5.97 -5.73 -8.68
CA GLY A 204 6.72 -6.68 -7.87
C GLY A 204 5.96 -7.99 -7.73
N VAL A 205 6.34 -9.03 -8.45
CA VAL A 205 5.61 -10.31 -8.54
C VAL A 205 6.11 -11.40 -7.59
N GLY A 206 7.21 -11.16 -6.88
CA GLY A 206 7.71 -12.06 -5.85
C GLY A 206 7.98 -13.46 -6.40
N GLY A 207 7.43 -14.48 -5.72
CA GLY A 207 7.64 -15.89 -6.05
C GLY A 207 6.96 -16.38 -7.32
N LEU A 208 6.25 -15.53 -8.08
CA LEU A 208 5.57 -15.94 -9.32
C LEU A 208 6.54 -16.63 -10.32
N PHE A 209 7.76 -16.11 -10.43
CA PHE A 209 8.79 -16.63 -11.33
C PHE A 209 9.25 -18.05 -10.97
N GLU A 210 9.12 -18.48 -9.71
CA GLU A 210 9.42 -19.87 -9.31
C GLU A 210 8.42 -20.85 -9.92
N TYR A 211 7.15 -20.44 -10.10
CA TYR A 211 6.15 -21.27 -10.79
C TYR A 211 6.38 -21.31 -12.29
N TRP A 212 6.70 -20.16 -12.90
CA TRP A 212 6.96 -20.10 -14.35
C TRP A 212 8.27 -20.76 -14.77
N SER A 213 9.28 -20.82 -13.90
CA SER A 213 10.48 -21.62 -14.15
C SER A 213 10.28 -23.12 -13.94
N GLY A 214 9.13 -23.56 -13.44
CA GLY A 214 8.89 -24.96 -13.07
C GLY A 214 9.60 -25.42 -11.79
N ALA A 215 10.26 -24.50 -11.06
CA ALA A 215 10.94 -24.81 -9.81
C ALA A 215 9.96 -25.11 -8.65
N LEU A 216 8.71 -24.68 -8.78
CA LEU A 216 7.69 -24.84 -7.75
C LEU A 216 6.32 -25.15 -8.38
N ASP A 217 5.63 -26.13 -7.81
CA ASP A 217 4.23 -26.41 -8.15
C ASP A 217 3.28 -25.64 -7.24
N ARG A 218 2.15 -25.16 -7.79
CA ARG A 218 1.07 -24.57 -6.98
C ARG A 218 0.48 -25.61 -6.05
N ALA A 219 0.04 -25.16 -4.88
CA ALA A 219 -0.68 -26.03 -3.96
C ALA A 219 -2.01 -26.50 -4.61
N PRO A 220 -2.46 -27.72 -4.31
CA PRO A 220 -3.77 -28.20 -4.73
C PRO A 220 -4.90 -27.21 -4.39
N LEU A 221 -5.95 -27.18 -5.22
CA LEU A 221 -7.05 -26.23 -5.07
C LEU A 221 -7.72 -26.29 -3.68
N TRP A 222 -7.84 -27.48 -3.10
CA TRP A 222 -8.42 -27.64 -1.76
C TRP A 222 -7.57 -26.94 -0.67
N MET A 223 -6.24 -27.02 -0.76
CA MET A 223 -5.33 -26.33 0.17
C MET A 223 -5.40 -24.82 0.03
N ARG A 224 -5.48 -24.34 -1.23
CA ARG A 224 -5.65 -22.91 -1.54
C ARG A 224 -6.96 -22.38 -0.98
N ARG A 225 -8.07 -23.10 -1.17
CA ARG A 225 -9.40 -22.76 -0.63
C ARG A 225 -9.44 -22.75 0.90
N MET A 226 -8.72 -23.68 1.54
CA MET A 226 -8.56 -23.72 3.00
C MET A 226 -7.57 -22.66 3.52
N GLY A 227 -6.85 -21.96 2.65
CA GLY A 227 -5.88 -20.94 3.05
C GLY A 227 -4.60 -21.50 3.68
N ILE A 228 -4.31 -22.79 3.46
CA ILE A 228 -3.14 -23.52 4.01
C ILE A 228 -2.03 -23.74 2.97
N GLU A 229 -2.04 -22.98 1.87
CA GLU A 229 -1.00 -23.03 0.83
C GLU A 229 0.41 -22.83 1.40
N TRP A 230 0.56 -22.08 2.48
CA TRP A 230 1.83 -21.89 3.18
C TRP A 230 2.42 -23.21 3.72
N VAL A 231 1.59 -24.22 4.06
CA VAL A 231 2.05 -25.55 4.50
C VAL A 231 2.70 -26.28 3.33
N HIS A 232 2.06 -26.28 2.16
CA HIS A 232 2.63 -26.85 0.93
C HIS A 232 3.96 -26.18 0.58
N LEU A 233 4.01 -24.84 0.65
CA LEU A 233 5.25 -24.09 0.40
C LEU A 233 6.34 -24.41 1.40
N MET A 234 6.00 -24.57 2.69
CA MET A 234 6.98 -24.94 3.71
C MET A 234 7.56 -26.33 3.46
N LEU A 235 6.73 -27.31 3.06
CA LEU A 235 7.18 -28.66 2.73
C LEU A 235 8.07 -28.67 1.48
N ARG A 236 7.72 -27.88 0.47
CA ARG A 236 8.50 -27.77 -0.78
C ARG A 236 9.75 -26.90 -0.65
N GLN A 237 9.78 -25.98 0.32
CA GLN A 237 10.89 -25.06 0.54
C GLN A 237 11.27 -25.05 2.04
N PRO A 238 11.85 -26.15 2.56
CA PRO A 238 12.11 -26.32 4.00
C PRO A 238 13.06 -25.25 4.56
N TRP A 239 13.96 -24.70 3.75
CA TRP A 239 14.82 -23.58 4.16
C TRP A 239 14.04 -22.30 4.50
N LYS A 240 12.79 -22.16 4.02
CA LYS A 240 11.87 -21.09 4.40
C LYS A 240 11.03 -21.42 5.65
N ALA A 241 11.25 -22.56 6.31
CA ALA A 241 10.45 -22.95 7.49
C ALA A 241 10.45 -21.88 8.59
N ARG A 242 11.58 -21.21 8.85
CA ARG A 242 11.65 -20.11 9.83
C ARG A 242 10.68 -18.98 9.52
N ARG A 243 10.50 -18.63 8.23
CA ARG A 243 9.52 -17.61 7.79
C ARG A 243 8.10 -17.98 8.18
N TYR A 244 7.74 -19.27 8.15
CA TYR A 244 6.39 -19.73 8.46
C TYR A 244 6.22 -20.03 9.96
N LEU A 245 7.07 -20.85 10.54
CA LEU A 245 6.95 -21.32 11.93
C LEU A 245 7.17 -20.22 12.97
N ILE A 246 8.09 -19.29 12.70
CA ILE A 246 8.40 -18.17 13.61
C ILE A 246 7.73 -16.89 13.12
N GLY A 247 7.78 -16.63 11.81
CA GLY A 247 7.22 -15.42 11.24
C GLY A 247 5.70 -15.33 11.36
N ASN A 248 4.94 -16.40 11.14
CA ASN A 248 3.47 -16.34 11.22
C ASN A 248 2.97 -16.02 12.65
N PRO A 249 3.48 -16.66 13.73
CA PRO A 249 3.10 -16.28 15.10
C PRO A 249 3.42 -14.81 15.43
N ILE A 250 4.62 -14.35 15.06
CA ILE A 250 5.01 -12.93 15.25
C ILE A 250 4.06 -12.00 14.50
N TYR A 251 3.70 -12.36 13.26
CA TYR A 251 2.77 -11.58 12.45
C TYR A 251 1.39 -11.49 13.10
N ILE A 252 0.83 -12.61 13.55
CA ILE A 252 -0.48 -12.65 14.20
C ILE A 252 -0.46 -11.78 15.46
N PHE A 253 0.56 -11.92 16.31
CA PHE A 253 0.72 -11.09 17.50
C PHE A 253 0.75 -9.59 17.16
N ARG A 254 1.58 -9.20 16.18
CA ARG A 254 1.67 -7.80 15.72
C ARG A 254 0.34 -7.30 15.16
N ALA A 255 -0.35 -8.09 14.35
CA ALA A 255 -1.63 -7.73 13.75
C ALA A 255 -2.72 -7.52 14.81
N ILE A 256 -2.82 -8.40 15.81
CA ILE A 256 -3.76 -8.24 16.92
C ILE A 256 -3.43 -6.99 17.74
N ARG A 257 -2.15 -6.79 18.10
CA ARG A 257 -1.72 -5.62 18.87
C ARG A 257 -2.01 -4.32 18.12
N TYR A 258 -1.73 -4.28 16.82
CA TYR A 258 -2.02 -3.15 15.95
C TYR A 258 -3.52 -2.86 15.88
N ALA A 259 -4.34 -3.90 15.76
CA ALA A 259 -5.80 -3.74 15.72
C ALA A 259 -6.40 -3.25 17.04
N ARG A 260 -5.83 -3.63 18.17
CA ARG A 260 -6.24 -3.12 19.50
C ARG A 260 -5.84 -1.65 19.69
N ALA A 261 -4.62 -1.28 19.33
CA ALA A 261 -4.11 0.10 19.46
C ALA A 261 -4.93 1.09 18.62
N ASP A 262 -4.99 0.82 17.32
CA ASP A 262 -6.23 0.76 16.55
C ASP A 262 -7.52 1.40 17.11
N ARG A 263 -8.38 0.48 17.57
CA ARG A 263 -9.66 0.75 18.22
C ARG A 263 -9.53 1.69 19.40
N LYS A 264 -8.48 1.58 20.23
CA LYS A 264 -8.27 2.48 21.38
C LYS A 264 -8.13 3.93 20.92
N ALA A 265 -7.29 4.18 19.91
CA ALA A 265 -7.12 5.51 19.33
C ALA A 265 -8.41 6.03 18.69
N PHE A 266 -9.19 5.16 18.04
CA PHE A 266 -10.50 5.52 17.51
C PHE A 266 -11.49 5.94 18.61
N PHE A 267 -11.61 5.15 19.69
CA PHE A 267 -12.47 5.51 20.83
C PHE A 267 -12.00 6.78 21.54
N GLU A 268 -10.69 6.99 21.71
CA GLU A 268 -10.13 8.23 22.28
C GLU A 268 -10.43 9.45 21.39
N LEU A 269 -10.39 9.29 20.06
CA LEU A 269 -10.78 10.36 19.12
C LEU A 269 -12.29 10.66 19.21
N GLU A 270 -13.15 9.64 19.26
CA GLU A 270 -14.60 9.85 19.42
C GLU A 270 -14.94 10.53 20.75
N GLU A 271 -14.33 10.13 21.87
CA GLU A 271 -14.50 10.80 23.16
C GLU A 271 -14.05 12.26 23.13
N ASN A 272 -12.92 12.55 22.48
CA ASN A 272 -12.40 13.91 22.35
C ASN A 272 -13.25 14.80 21.43
N VAL A 273 -13.78 14.27 20.32
CA VAL A 273 -14.72 14.98 19.44
C VAL A 273 -16.02 15.25 20.18
N GLN A 274 -16.57 14.25 20.87
CA GLN A 274 -17.79 14.40 21.67
C GLN A 274 -17.61 15.42 22.81
N CYS A 275 -16.43 15.46 23.44
CA CYS A 275 -16.09 16.45 24.46
C CYS A 275 -16.00 17.86 23.86
N ARG A 276 -15.38 17.99 22.69
CA ARG A 276 -15.24 19.27 21.98
C ARG A 276 -16.58 19.82 21.49
N ASP A 277 -17.47 18.97 20.99
CA ASP A 277 -18.83 19.37 20.60
C ASP A 277 -19.67 19.80 21.82
N LYS A 278 -19.50 19.12 22.97
CA LYS A 278 -20.11 19.56 24.25
C LYS A 278 -19.58 20.91 24.71
N VAL A 279 -18.27 21.15 24.59
CA VAL A 279 -17.66 22.44 24.95
C VAL A 279 -18.15 23.54 24.02
N LEU A 280 -18.19 23.32 22.70
CA LEU A 280 -18.69 24.32 21.73
C LEU A 280 -20.16 24.69 21.99
N HIS A 281 -21.01 23.71 22.30
CA HIS A 281 -22.39 23.99 22.73
C HIS A 281 -22.50 24.70 24.09
N GLN A 282 -21.45 24.68 24.91
CA GLN A 282 -21.39 25.41 26.17
C GLN A 282 -20.86 26.85 26.00
N VAL A 283 -20.07 27.13 24.95
CA VAL A 283 -19.60 28.48 24.60
C VAL A 283 -20.69 29.31 23.88
N ASP A 284 -21.63 28.67 23.18
CA ASP A 284 -22.83 29.33 22.61
C ASP A 284 -23.81 29.88 23.68
N GLY A 285 -23.55 29.59 24.97
CA GLY A 285 -24.28 30.12 26.12
C GLY A 285 -23.67 31.38 26.76
N LEU A 286 -22.58 31.94 26.23
CA LEU A 286 -22.07 33.22 26.73
C LEU A 286 -23.01 34.37 26.32
N PRO A 287 -23.42 35.24 27.27
CA PRO A 287 -24.39 36.29 26.98
C PRO A 287 -23.85 37.28 25.94
N LYS A 288 -24.62 37.51 24.87
CA LYS A 288 -24.37 38.49 23.79
C LYS A 288 -24.44 39.97 24.23
N LYS A 289 -24.32 40.28 25.52
CA LYS A 289 -24.22 41.66 25.99
C LYS A 289 -22.80 41.97 26.43
N LEU A 290 -22.07 42.67 25.56
CA LEU A 290 -21.04 43.59 26.03
C LEU A 290 -21.72 44.57 27.00
N PRO A 291 -21.10 44.88 28.16
CA PRO A 291 -21.71 45.81 29.11
C PRO A 291 -21.86 47.19 28.46
N GLU A 292 -23.10 47.70 28.45
CA GLU A 292 -23.44 49.06 28.07
C GLU A 292 -22.79 50.02 29.07
N TRP A 293 -21.81 50.80 28.63
CA TRP A 293 -21.30 51.93 29.41
C TRP A 293 -22.35 53.04 29.36
N SER A 294 -23.06 53.26 30.48
CA SER A 294 -24.01 54.37 30.57
C SER A 294 -23.26 55.69 30.71
N SER A 295 -23.44 56.57 29.74
CA SER A 295 -23.10 57.98 29.80
C SER A 295 -23.97 58.70 30.83
N ALA A 296 -23.37 59.15 31.93
CA ALA A 296 -23.89 60.21 32.79
C ALA A 296 -22.70 60.98 33.41
N GLU A 297 -22.35 62.06 32.72
CA GLU A 297 -21.90 63.38 33.19
C GLU A 297 -20.98 63.50 34.42
N GLY A 298 -19.79 64.02 34.14
CA GLY A 298 -18.94 64.77 35.05
C GLY A 298 -17.94 65.59 34.24
N GLU A 299 -18.30 66.82 33.88
CA GLU A 299 -17.38 67.81 33.31
C GLU A 299 -16.21 68.04 34.29
N ALA A 300 -14.99 67.75 33.83
CA ALA A 300 -13.77 68.32 34.38
C ALA A 300 -12.71 68.42 33.26
N SER A 301 -12.61 69.63 32.71
CA SER A 301 -11.43 70.29 32.12
C SER A 301 -10.41 69.43 31.35
N LEU A 302 -10.39 69.64 30.03
CA LEU A 302 -9.22 69.42 29.18
C LEU A 302 -8.16 70.47 29.54
N ASP A 303 -7.11 70.06 30.24
CA ASP A 303 -5.80 70.70 30.18
C ASP A 303 -4.73 69.69 30.59
N GLY A 304 -3.80 69.41 29.67
CA GLY A 304 -2.51 68.83 30.03
C GLY A 304 -2.06 67.63 29.20
N PHE A 305 -1.02 67.90 28.41
CA PHE A 305 0.07 66.97 28.07
C PHE A 305 -0.12 66.01 26.90
N PHE A 306 0.14 66.58 25.71
CA PHE A 306 1.19 66.05 24.83
C PHE A 306 2.45 65.72 25.66
N ASP A 307 3.04 64.55 25.41
CA ASP A 307 4.41 64.38 24.90
C ASP A 307 5.14 63.17 25.50
N HIS A 308 5.98 62.58 24.64
CA HIS A 308 7.10 61.68 24.89
C HIS A 308 6.81 60.22 25.28
N GLN A 309 7.56 59.21 24.85
CA GLN A 309 8.62 59.05 23.84
C GLN A 309 8.85 57.54 23.74
N ASN A 310 9.08 57.05 22.52
CA ASN A 310 9.78 55.80 22.25
C ASN A 310 11.27 55.98 22.61
N PRO A 311 11.96 54.96 23.15
CA PRO A 311 13.18 54.55 22.44
C PRO A 311 13.48 53.04 22.45
N ARG A 312 13.72 52.54 21.23
CA ARG A 312 14.99 51.94 20.72
C ARG A 312 15.77 50.94 21.59
N SER A 313 15.90 49.73 21.02
CA SER A 313 17.14 49.00 20.69
C SER A 313 18.42 49.23 21.51
N ALA A 314 18.93 48.15 22.08
CA ALA A 314 20.33 47.67 22.14
C ALA A 314 20.24 46.28 22.81
N SER A 315 20.92 45.21 22.44
CA SER A 315 22.14 44.95 21.66
C SER A 315 22.19 43.45 21.37
#